data_AF-C6KVQ8-F1
#
_entry.id   AF-C6KVQ8-F1
#
_cell.length_a   1.000
_cell.length_b   1.000
_cell.length_c   1.000
_cell.angle_alpha   90.00
_cell.angle_beta   90.00
_cell.angle_gamma   90.00
#
_symmetry.space_group_name_H-M   'P 1'
#
loop_
_entity.id
_entity.type
_entity.pdbx_description
1 polymer ?
#
loop_
_entity_poly.entity_id
_entity_poly.type
_entity_poly.pdbx_seq_one_letter_code
_entity_poly.pdbx_strand_id
1 'polypeptide(L)'
;MRIRACARKHGDSSAVLRFGTKANPWIVGSVGRLPMTLPLVTADERVQLLAHGEAIAAGQRLDPLPVVRLFTPDAHATWLLVSLDPADGDTAYGLIDLGIGMPALGLVKLSDLAGVVGPRKLPVRRDRYFQAVRPLSEYVRLAQENGAITD
;
A
#
# COMPACT_ATOMS: atom_id res chain seq x y z
N MET A 1 29.40 -57.51 8.88
CA MET A 1 28.67 -58.47 9.74
C MET A 1 27.18 -58.16 9.60
N ARG A 2 26.35 -59.20 9.44
CA ARG A 2 24.90 -59.22 9.09
C ARG A 2 24.08 -58.32 10.06
N ILE A 3 22.92 -57.75 9.70
CA ILE A 3 21.62 -58.46 9.58
C ILE A 3 20.58 -57.59 8.84
N ARG A 4 19.78 -58.27 8.01
CA ARG A 4 18.54 -57.85 7.32
C ARG A 4 17.44 -57.41 8.30
N ALA A 5 16.52 -56.54 7.86
CA ALA A 5 15.09 -56.90 7.80
C ALA A 5 14.29 -55.86 6.99
N CYS A 6 13.49 -56.39 6.06
CA CYS A 6 12.49 -55.71 5.27
C CYS A 6 11.13 -55.94 5.95
N ALA A 7 10.23 -54.96 5.90
CA ALA A 7 8.80 -55.21 6.14
C ALA A 7 7.94 -54.31 5.22
N ARG A 8 7.39 -54.93 4.18
CA ARG A 8 6.21 -54.47 3.46
C ARG A 8 4.96 -54.78 4.28
N LYS A 9 3.96 -53.90 4.27
CA LYS A 9 2.55 -54.31 4.31
C LYS A 9 1.70 -53.45 3.37
N HIS A 10 0.91 -54.17 2.58
CA HIS A 10 -0.17 -53.74 1.69
C HIS A 10 -1.49 -53.56 2.45
N GLY A 11 -2.44 -52.88 1.80
CA GLY A 11 -3.89 -52.85 2.08
C GLY A 11 -4.43 -51.46 1.73
N ASP A 12 -4.83 -51.17 0.50
CA ASP A 12 -5.96 -51.65 -0.32
C ASP A 12 -7.36 -51.23 0.18
N SER A 13 -8.07 -50.61 -0.78
CA SER A 13 -9.50 -50.44 -0.97
C SER A 13 -10.36 -49.46 -0.15
N SER A 14 -10.70 -48.38 -0.88
CA SER A 14 -12.06 -48.02 -1.33
C SER A 14 -13.15 -47.75 -0.30
N ALA A 15 -13.59 -46.49 -0.26
CA ALA A 15 -15.01 -46.16 -0.11
C ALA A 15 -15.32 -44.89 -0.90
N VAL A 16 -16.02 -45.06 -2.03
CA VAL A 16 -16.80 -44.02 -2.69
C VAL A 16 -18.00 -43.71 -1.80
N LEU A 17 -18.22 -42.44 -1.47
CA LEU A 17 -19.56 -41.96 -1.16
C LEU A 17 -19.83 -40.65 -1.89
N ARG A 18 -21.00 -40.64 -2.50
CA ARG A 18 -21.46 -39.74 -3.55
C ARG A 18 -22.47 -38.75 -2.96
N PHE A 19 -22.39 -37.52 -3.45
CA PHE A 19 -23.41 -36.47 -3.54
C PHE A 19 -24.07 -35.92 -2.25
N GLY A 20 -23.79 -34.64 -1.99
CA GLY A 20 -24.68 -33.70 -1.30
C GLY A 20 -24.61 -32.33 -1.99
N THR A 21 -25.62 -32.04 -2.81
CA THR A 21 -25.86 -30.74 -3.45
C THR A 21 -26.53 -29.74 -2.50
N LYS A 22 -26.25 -28.44 -2.71
CA LYS A 22 -26.95 -27.21 -2.23
C LYS A 22 -26.72 -26.87 -0.75
N ALA A 23 -26.64 -25.61 -0.32
CA ALA A 23 -26.96 -24.33 -0.93
C ALA A 23 -26.02 -23.24 -0.37
N ASN A 24 -25.67 -22.26 -1.20
CA ASN A 24 -25.05 -21.02 -0.76
C ASN A 24 -26.15 -20.14 -0.12
N PRO A 25 -26.07 -19.77 1.16
CA PRO A 25 -26.94 -18.75 1.71
C PRO A 25 -26.31 -17.40 1.37
N TRP A 26 -26.85 -16.77 0.33
CA TRP A 26 -26.75 -15.33 0.14
C TRP A 26 -27.43 -14.69 1.35
N ILE A 27 -26.65 -14.30 2.35
CA ILE A 27 -27.13 -13.43 3.42
C ILE A 27 -27.03 -12.02 2.89
N VAL A 28 -28.17 -11.53 2.41
CA VAL A 28 -28.50 -10.11 2.34
C VAL A 28 -28.36 -9.54 3.75
N GLY A 29 -27.48 -8.54 3.88
CA GLY A 29 -27.29 -7.80 5.13
C GLY A 29 -26.52 -6.52 4.88
N SER A 30 -27.28 -5.45 4.64
CA SER A 30 -26.84 -4.04 4.67
C SER A 30 -26.11 -3.52 3.43
N VAL A 31 -26.87 -2.88 2.54
CA VAL A 31 -26.37 -1.76 1.74
C VAL A 31 -26.14 -0.58 2.69
N GLY A 32 -25.09 -0.69 3.50
CA GLY A 32 -24.39 0.51 3.92
C GLY A 32 -23.82 1.10 2.64
N ARG A 33 -24.34 2.24 2.20
CA ARG A 33 -23.66 3.09 1.22
C ARG A 33 -22.34 3.50 1.87
N LEU A 34 -21.34 2.64 1.82
CA LEU A 34 -19.96 3.08 1.95
C LEU A 34 -19.82 4.15 0.87
N PRO A 35 -19.41 5.38 1.20
CA PRO A 35 -18.98 6.29 0.14
C PRO A 35 -18.04 5.47 -0.74
N MET A 36 -18.25 5.51 -2.05
CA MET A 36 -17.25 4.98 -2.99
C MET A 36 -16.06 5.94 -2.90
N THR A 37 -15.37 5.93 -1.77
CA THR A 37 -14.11 6.63 -1.57
C THR A 37 -13.17 5.90 -2.49
N LEU A 38 -12.93 6.49 -3.66
CA LEU A 38 -11.96 5.96 -4.60
C LEU A 38 -10.63 5.82 -3.82
N PRO A 39 -9.99 4.64 -3.88
CA PRO A 39 -8.73 4.43 -3.21
C PRO A 39 -7.73 5.52 -3.60
N LEU A 40 -7.02 6.09 -2.62
CA LEU A 40 -5.99 7.10 -2.86
C LEU A 40 -4.82 6.55 -3.69
N VAL A 41 -4.65 5.24 -3.71
CA VAL A 41 -3.66 4.50 -4.48
C VAL A 41 -4.35 3.41 -5.29
N THR A 42 -3.88 3.16 -6.51
CA THR A 42 -4.32 2.03 -7.34
C THR A 42 -3.78 0.70 -6.83
N ALA A 43 -4.32 -0.41 -7.34
CA ALA A 43 -3.83 -1.75 -6.97
C ALA A 43 -2.35 -1.95 -7.36
N ASP A 44 -1.96 -1.48 -8.55
CA ASP A 44 -0.58 -1.61 -9.05
C ASP A 44 0.40 -0.77 -8.23
N GLU A 45 0.05 0.50 -7.94
CA GLU A 45 0.85 1.37 -7.07
C GLU A 45 0.98 0.76 -5.67
N ARG A 46 -0.09 0.16 -5.14
CA ARG A 46 -0.08 -0.52 -3.84
C ARG A 46 0.87 -1.72 -3.83
N VAL A 47 0.89 -2.53 -4.88
CA VAL A 47 1.82 -3.66 -5.00
C VAL A 47 3.27 -3.16 -4.99
N GLN A 48 3.57 -2.09 -5.73
CA GLN A 48 4.91 -1.49 -5.76
C GLN A 48 5.32 -0.92 -4.40
N LEU A 49 4.43 -0.17 -3.74
CA LEU A 49 4.67 0.38 -2.41
C LEU A 49 4.92 -0.72 -1.36
N LEU A 50 4.17 -1.82 -1.41
CA LEU A 50 4.35 -2.96 -0.52
C LEU A 50 5.68 -3.68 -0.78
N ALA A 51 6.08 -3.86 -2.05
CA ALA A 51 7.36 -4.45 -2.39
C ALA A 51 8.55 -3.63 -1.84
N HIS A 52 8.48 -2.29 -1.91
CA HIS A 52 9.46 -1.43 -1.26
C HIS A 52 9.43 -1.59 0.27
N GLY A 53 8.24 -1.69 0.87
CA GLY A 53 8.07 -1.92 2.30
C GLY A 53 8.70 -3.22 2.79
N GLU A 54 8.44 -4.32 2.09
CA GLU A 54 9.03 -5.64 2.37
C GLU A 54 10.56 -5.62 2.29
N ALA A 55 11.12 -4.97 1.26
CA ALA A 55 12.56 -4.85 1.10
C ALA A 55 13.20 -4.03 2.24
N ILE A 56 12.58 -2.92 2.65
CA ILE A 56 13.02 -2.10 3.78
C ILE A 56 12.93 -2.88 5.09
N ALA A 57 11.83 -3.61 5.33
CA ALA A 57 11.65 -4.46 6.51
C ALA A 57 12.68 -5.60 6.58
N ALA A 58 13.13 -6.09 5.42
CA ALA A 58 14.23 -7.05 5.30
C ALA A 58 15.63 -6.42 5.50
N GLY A 59 15.72 -5.13 5.84
CA GLY A 59 16.96 -4.42 6.12
C GLY A 59 17.67 -3.88 4.88
N GLN A 60 17.04 -3.88 3.71
CA GLN A 60 17.63 -3.28 2.51
C GLN A 60 17.58 -1.76 2.61
N ARG A 61 18.73 -1.12 2.33
CA ARG A 61 18.80 0.33 2.21
C ARG A 61 18.45 0.72 0.78
N LEU A 62 17.24 1.25 0.59
CA LEU A 62 16.73 1.67 -0.71
C LEU A 62 16.69 3.19 -0.83
N ASP A 63 16.86 3.66 -2.07
CA ASP A 63 16.52 5.03 -2.49
C ASP A 63 15.60 4.95 -3.71
N PRO A 64 14.35 4.49 -3.52
CA PRO A 64 13.45 4.21 -4.63
C PRO A 64 12.93 5.50 -5.26
N LEU A 65 12.46 5.40 -6.50
CA LEU A 65 11.62 6.43 -7.10
C LEU A 65 10.29 6.49 -6.35
N PRO A 66 9.76 7.68 -6.03
CA PRO A 66 8.40 7.80 -5.53
C PRO A 66 7.36 7.19 -6.47
N VAL A 67 6.44 6.43 -5.90
CA VAL A 67 5.42 5.69 -6.67
C VAL A 67 4.17 6.53 -6.86
N VAL A 68 3.77 7.26 -5.82
CA VAL A 68 2.52 8.02 -5.83
C VAL A 68 2.76 9.43 -5.33
N ARG A 69 2.13 10.39 -6.01
CA ARG A 69 1.93 11.74 -5.50
C ARG A 69 0.47 11.96 -5.14
N LEU A 70 0.24 12.34 -3.89
CA LEU A 70 -1.05 12.81 -3.39
C LEU A 70 -0.96 14.30 -3.09
N PHE A 71 -2.06 15.02 -3.26
CA PHE A 71 -2.12 16.44 -2.94
C PHE A 71 -3.52 16.90 -2.57
N THR A 72 -3.60 17.99 -1.81
CA THR A 72 -4.86 18.66 -1.48
C THR A 72 -5.00 19.91 -2.36
N PRO A 73 -5.96 19.96 -3.31
CA PRO A 73 -6.02 21.00 -4.35
C PRO A 73 -6.16 22.46 -3.86
N ASP A 74 -6.55 22.64 -2.61
CA ASP A 74 -6.80 23.92 -1.97
C ASP A 74 -6.00 24.15 -0.69
N ALA A 75 -5.04 23.26 -0.35
CA ALA A 75 -4.27 23.37 0.90
C ALA A 75 -2.75 23.33 0.70
N HIS A 76 -2.24 23.35 -0.54
CA HIS A 76 -0.81 23.24 -0.88
C HIS A 76 -0.08 22.02 -0.26
N ALA A 77 -0.81 21.11 0.38
CA ALA A 77 -0.28 19.91 0.98
C ALA A 77 -0.02 18.85 -0.10
N THR A 78 1.16 18.24 -0.06
CA THR A 78 1.62 17.23 -1.00
C THR A 78 2.32 16.08 -0.25
N TRP A 79 2.08 14.86 -0.67
CA TRP A 79 2.73 13.65 -0.18
C TRP A 79 3.31 12.86 -1.35
N LEU A 80 4.61 12.59 -1.31
CA LEU A 80 5.31 11.69 -2.25
C LEU A 80 5.61 10.38 -1.53
N LEU A 81 4.87 9.33 -1.87
CA LEU A 81 4.91 8.04 -1.18
C LEU A 81 5.88 7.08 -1.87
N VAL A 82 6.68 6.38 -1.06
CA VAL A 82 7.68 5.43 -1.55
C VAL A 82 7.48 4.01 -1.07
N SER A 83 6.86 3.80 0.09
CA SER A 83 6.56 2.45 0.58
C SER A 83 5.31 2.43 1.45
N LEU A 84 4.74 1.23 1.62
CA LEU A 84 3.72 0.92 2.60
C LEU A 84 4.26 -0.12 3.57
N ASP A 85 3.91 0.00 4.85
CA ASP A 85 4.19 -1.02 5.84
C ASP A 85 3.45 -2.32 5.48
N PRO A 86 4.16 -3.44 5.25
CA PRO A 86 3.51 -4.70 4.90
C PRO A 86 2.66 -5.28 6.04
N ALA A 87 2.84 -4.84 7.28
CA ALA A 87 2.08 -5.34 8.43
C ALA A 87 0.62 -4.86 8.43
N ASP A 88 0.36 -3.61 8.03
CA ASP A 88 -0.97 -3.02 8.01
C ASP A 88 -1.48 -2.62 6.61
N GLY A 89 -0.57 -2.49 5.64
CA GLY A 89 -0.87 -2.03 4.28
C GLY A 89 -1.46 -0.62 4.21
N ASP A 90 -1.31 0.19 5.25
CA ASP A 90 -1.96 1.49 5.38
C ASP A 90 -0.97 2.59 5.78
N THR A 91 0.01 2.27 6.63
CA THR A 91 1.07 3.19 7.02
C THR A 91 2.06 3.35 5.87
N ALA A 92 2.06 4.51 5.23
CA ALA A 92 2.96 4.87 4.16
C ALA A 92 4.17 5.66 4.67
N TYR A 93 5.32 5.45 4.05
CA TYR A 93 6.52 6.27 4.23
C TYR A 93 6.77 7.11 2.98
N GLY A 94 7.21 8.35 3.18
CA GLY A 94 7.45 9.28 2.07
C GLY A 94 7.89 10.67 2.49
N LEU A 95 8.01 11.55 1.49
CA LEU A 95 8.25 12.97 1.67
C LEU A 95 6.92 13.71 1.79
N ILE A 96 6.78 14.49 2.86
CA ILE A 96 5.55 15.16 3.27
C ILE A 96 5.79 16.66 3.28
N ASP A 97 4.94 17.39 2.56
CA ASP A 97 4.88 18.84 2.56
C ASP A 97 3.47 19.28 2.94
N LEU A 98 3.34 20.01 4.05
CA LEU A 98 2.03 20.50 4.53
C LEU A 98 1.72 21.92 4.04
N GLY A 99 2.53 22.48 3.14
CA GLY A 99 2.35 23.84 2.63
C GLY A 99 2.79 24.94 3.60
N ILE A 100 3.66 24.60 4.57
CA ILE A 100 4.14 25.51 5.62
C ILE A 100 5.65 25.84 5.53
N GLY A 101 6.30 25.49 4.42
CA GLY A 101 7.73 25.79 4.19
C GLY A 101 8.70 24.77 4.77
N MET A 102 8.22 23.62 5.26
CA MET A 102 9.02 22.62 5.99
C MET A 102 8.74 21.19 5.52
N PRO A 103 9.08 20.83 4.27
CA PRO A 103 8.92 19.48 3.78
C PRO A 103 9.91 18.51 4.47
N ALA A 104 9.42 17.34 4.86
CA ALA A 104 10.20 16.37 5.63
C ALA A 104 9.80 14.92 5.32
N LEU A 105 10.73 13.99 5.54
CA LEU A 105 10.42 12.57 5.51
C LEU A 105 9.57 12.19 6.72
N GLY A 106 8.57 11.33 6.51
CA GLY A 106 7.68 10.92 7.58
C GLY A 106 6.81 9.72 7.23
N LEU A 107 6.04 9.29 8.23
CA LEU A 107 5.03 8.25 8.12
C LEU A 107 3.63 8.90 8.10
N VAL A 108 2.72 8.32 7.31
CA VAL A 108 1.33 8.78 7.22
C VAL A 108 0.43 7.62 6.83
N LYS A 109 -0.77 7.52 7.41
CA LYS A 109 -1.74 6.49 7.00
C LYS A 109 -2.57 6.95 5.81
N LEU A 110 -2.79 6.05 4.84
CA LEU A 110 -3.70 6.33 3.72
C LEU A 110 -5.13 6.54 4.22
N SER A 111 -5.54 5.83 5.27
CA SER A 111 -6.83 6.02 5.93
C SER A 111 -6.97 7.42 6.55
N ASP A 112 -5.93 7.95 7.18
CA ASP A 112 -5.92 9.31 7.72
C ASP A 112 -5.99 10.35 6.58
N LEU A 113 -5.22 10.15 5.50
CA LEU A 113 -5.25 11.03 4.32
C LEU A 113 -6.62 11.05 3.63
N ALA A 114 -7.38 9.94 3.67
CA ALA A 114 -8.73 9.91 3.10
C ALA A 114 -9.71 10.82 3.86
N GLY A 115 -9.42 11.15 5.13
CA GLY A 115 -10.18 12.10 5.94
C GLY A 115 -9.72 13.55 5.79
N VAL A 116 -8.54 13.81 5.21
CA VAL A 116 -8.01 15.16 5.04
C VAL A 116 -8.81 15.92 3.98
N VAL A 117 -9.27 17.11 4.36
CA VAL A 117 -9.96 18.05 3.47
C VAL A 117 -9.35 19.43 3.63
N GLY A 118 -9.17 20.13 2.52
CA GLY A 118 -8.67 21.49 2.54
C GLY A 118 -9.72 22.54 2.90
N PRO A 119 -9.32 23.82 2.93
CA PRO A 119 -10.15 24.96 3.36
C PRO A 119 -11.49 25.10 2.61
N ARG A 120 -11.52 24.74 1.32
CA ARG A 120 -12.71 24.77 0.45
C ARG A 120 -13.41 23.40 0.37
N LYS A 121 -13.15 22.51 1.33
CA LYS A 121 -13.71 21.15 1.41
C LYS A 121 -13.32 20.26 0.24
N LEU A 122 -12.19 20.53 -0.42
CA LEU A 122 -11.67 19.61 -1.43
C LEU A 122 -10.86 18.51 -0.75
N PRO A 123 -11.13 17.23 -1.04
CA PRO A 123 -10.39 16.12 -0.46
C PRO A 123 -9.01 15.98 -1.10
N VAL A 124 -8.15 15.18 -0.47
CA VAL A 124 -6.91 14.69 -1.07
C VAL A 124 -7.20 13.99 -2.40
N ARG A 125 -6.34 14.22 -3.39
CA ARG A 125 -6.40 13.59 -4.72
C ARG A 125 -5.08 12.95 -5.07
N ARG A 126 -5.16 11.87 -5.84
CA ARG A 126 -4.02 11.27 -6.53
C ARG A 126 -3.70 12.07 -7.79
N ASP A 127 -2.44 12.40 -7.98
CA ASP A 127 -1.95 12.90 -9.25
C ASP A 127 -1.82 11.75 -10.26
N ARG A 128 -2.68 11.77 -11.28
CA ARG A 128 -2.75 10.69 -12.28
C ARG A 128 -1.66 10.78 -13.34
N TYR A 129 -0.98 11.92 -13.43
CA TYR A 129 0.06 12.18 -14.42
C TYR A 129 1.45 12.23 -13.80
N PHE A 130 1.55 12.02 -12.49
CA PHE A 130 2.82 11.97 -11.78
C PHE A 130 3.70 10.85 -12.33
N GLN A 131 4.93 11.20 -12.68
CA GLN A 131 6.00 10.27 -13.02
C GLN A 131 7.25 10.73 -12.30
N ALA A 132 7.75 9.91 -11.38
CA ALA A 132 8.99 10.22 -10.68
C ALA A 132 10.17 10.17 -11.65
N VAL A 133 10.95 11.26 -11.69
CA VAL A 133 12.15 11.40 -12.52
C VAL A 133 13.44 11.41 -11.69
N ARG A 134 13.32 11.34 -10.37
CA ARG A 134 14.43 11.40 -9.41
C ARG A 134 14.21 10.41 -8.25
N PRO A 135 15.28 9.89 -7.63
CA PRO A 135 15.19 9.15 -6.37
C PRO A 135 14.61 10.00 -5.24
N LEU A 136 14.10 9.35 -4.19
CA LEU A 136 13.55 10.03 -3.03
C LEU A 136 14.55 11.02 -2.40
N SER A 137 15.82 10.62 -2.28
CA SER A 137 16.87 11.45 -1.69
C SER A 137 17.02 12.81 -2.39
N GLU A 138 16.94 12.85 -3.72
CA GLU A 138 17.01 14.08 -4.50
C GLU A 138 15.74 14.93 -4.36
N TYR A 139 14.56 14.30 -4.31
CA TYR A 139 13.33 15.03 -3.99
C TYR A 139 13.39 15.68 -2.60
N VAL A 140 13.94 14.98 -1.61
CA VAL A 140 14.11 15.51 -0.24
C VAL A 140 15.05 16.71 -0.25
N ARG A 141 16.22 16.58 -0.87
CA ARG A 141 17.20 17.66 -0.96
C ARG A 141 16.61 18.92 -1.60
N LEU A 142 15.98 18.76 -2.77
CA LEU A 142 15.36 19.88 -3.49
C LEU A 142 14.19 20.49 -2.74
N ALA A 143 13.36 19.68 -2.08
CA ALA A 143 12.24 20.19 -1.31
C ALA A 143 12.72 21.01 -0.11
N GLN A 144 13.79 20.58 0.57
CA GLN A 144 14.40 21.32 1.68
C GLN A 144 15.03 22.63 1.21
N GLU A 145 15.68 22.64 0.04
CA GLU A 145 16.25 23.86 -0.56
C GLU A 145 15.18 24.87 -0.96
N ASN A 146 14.06 24.40 -1.53
CA ASN A 146 12.98 25.26 -2.01
C ASN A 146 11.93 25.59 -0.94
N GLY A 147 11.94 24.87 0.19
CA GLY A 147 10.88 24.91 1.20
C GLY A 147 9.57 24.26 0.78
N ALA A 148 9.51 23.60 -0.39
CA ALA A 148 8.32 22.93 -0.89
C ALA A 148 8.65 21.81 -1.88
N ILE A 149 7.77 20.82 -2.00
CA ILE A 149 7.86 19.82 -3.07
C ILE A 149 7.52 20.51 -4.41
N THR A 150 8.46 20.45 -5.34
CA THR A 150 8.36 21.06 -6.67
C THR A 150 8.13 19.99 -7.74
N ASP A 151 7.50 20.40 -8.84
CA ASP A 151 7.24 19.56 -10.02
C ASP A 151 8.51 19.32 -10.86
#